data_AF-A0A929J1R3-F1
#
_entry.id   AF-A0A929J1R3-F1
#
_cell.length_a   1.000
_cell.length_b   1.000
_cell.length_c   1.000
_cell.angle_alpha   90.00
_cell.angle_beta   90.00
_cell.angle_gamma   90.00
#
_symmetry.space_group_name_H-M   'P 1'
#
loop_
_entity.id
_entity.type
_entity.pdbx_description
1 polymer ?
#
loop_
_entity_poly.entity_id
_entity_poly.type
_entity_poly.pdbx_seq_one_letter_code
_entity_poly.pdbx_strand_id
1 'polypeptide(L)'
;MKLSYVTCLLAFGITGATQAYSGNVTDSHTNLITTQNSITYDNYLDGFEAVRFRKRGENDVPVSLWEFDVSNPSDFCYNSIKEVILWRPDAGKNGEELQIVKIDSDKEYSVTWPTKRHTMAWPSSVSLIDGPYLLGIGNATNKISLHKIPSDEADVQKWMEERGCNQQVEILKEMRKNSQPTGI
;
A
#
# COMPACT_ATOMS: atom_id res chain seq x y z
N MET A 1 54.92 -11.76 -39.67
CA MET A 1 54.09 -12.69 -38.88
C MET A 1 52.63 -12.37 -39.17
N LYS A 2 51.87 -13.38 -39.62
CA LYS A 2 50.48 -13.28 -40.07
C LYS A 2 49.54 -13.34 -38.85
N LEU A 3 48.55 -12.46 -38.75
CA LEU A 3 47.33 -12.74 -38.00
C LEU A 3 46.15 -12.74 -38.98
N SER A 4 45.67 -13.95 -39.25
CA SER A 4 44.45 -14.24 -40.02
C SER A 4 43.22 -13.87 -39.20
N TYR A 5 42.33 -13.11 -39.83
CA TYR A 5 40.93 -13.00 -39.44
C TYR A 5 40.24 -14.37 -39.64
N VAL A 6 39.55 -14.85 -38.61
CA VAL A 6 38.63 -15.98 -38.73
C VAL A 6 37.23 -15.46 -38.37
N THR A 7 36.50 -15.12 -39.42
CA THR A 7 35.08 -14.77 -39.39
C THR A 7 34.29 -16.08 -39.21
N CYS A 8 33.60 -16.24 -38.08
CA CYS A 8 32.69 -17.37 -37.87
C CYS A 8 31.26 -16.91 -38.22
N LEU A 9 30.78 -17.36 -39.38
CA LEU A 9 29.37 -17.31 -39.78
C LEU A 9 28.63 -18.46 -39.10
N LEU A 10 27.64 -18.15 -38.25
CA LEU A 10 26.57 -19.09 -37.91
C LEU A 10 25.23 -18.42 -38.20
N ALA A 11 24.67 -18.79 -39.34
CA ALA A 11 23.27 -18.60 -39.67
C ALA A 11 22.51 -19.86 -39.27
N PHE A 12 21.57 -19.73 -38.32
CA PHE A 12 20.44 -20.66 -38.20
C PHE A 12 19.19 -19.82 -37.94
N GLY A 13 18.35 -19.76 -38.96
CA GLY A 13 17.04 -19.13 -38.89
C GLY A 13 16.10 -19.97 -38.04
N ILE A 14 15.32 -19.28 -37.20
CA ILE A 14 14.13 -19.83 -36.58
C ILE A 14 12.96 -18.97 -37.05
N THR A 15 12.30 -19.41 -38.11
CA THR A 15 10.98 -18.94 -38.51
C THR A 15 9.96 -19.53 -37.53
N GLY A 16 9.64 -18.78 -36.48
CA GLY A 16 8.47 -19.05 -35.62
C GLY A 16 7.26 -18.31 -36.17
N ALA A 17 6.31 -19.05 -36.76
CA ALA A 17 5.06 -18.51 -37.27
C ALA A 17 4.20 -17.95 -36.12
N THR A 18 3.65 -16.76 -36.32
CA THR A 18 2.59 -16.18 -35.49
C THR A 18 1.30 -16.96 -35.74
N GLN A 19 0.69 -17.46 -34.67
CA GLN A 19 -0.69 -17.95 -34.72
C GLN A 19 -1.57 -16.90 -34.07
N ALA A 20 -2.13 -16.02 -34.90
CA ALA A 20 -3.22 -15.14 -34.50
C ALA A 20 -4.50 -15.98 -34.44
N TYR A 21 -4.96 -16.29 -33.23
CA TYR A 21 -6.27 -16.89 -33.02
C TYR A 21 -7.33 -15.82 -33.28
N SER A 22 -8.02 -15.94 -34.41
CA SER A 22 -9.25 -15.22 -34.72
C SER A 22 -10.42 -15.96 -34.05
N GLY A 23 -10.85 -15.46 -32.90
CA GLY A 23 -12.10 -15.85 -32.26
C GLY A 23 -13.17 -14.83 -32.63
N ASN A 24 -14.11 -15.21 -33.49
CA ASN A 24 -15.34 -14.44 -33.72
C ASN A 24 -16.16 -14.43 -32.42
N VAL A 25 -16.31 -13.28 -31.78
CA VAL A 25 -17.40 -13.06 -30.83
C VAL A 25 -18.30 -11.99 -31.42
N THR A 26 -19.48 -12.45 -31.82
CA THR A 26 -20.62 -11.68 -32.28
C THR A 26 -20.97 -10.55 -31.31
N ASP A 27 -21.00 -9.33 -31.84
CA ASP A 27 -21.71 -8.21 -31.22
C ASP A 27 -23.16 -8.61 -30.95
N SER A 28 -23.53 -8.60 -29.67
CA SER A 28 -24.92 -8.53 -29.26
C SER A 28 -25.06 -7.34 -28.32
N HIS A 29 -25.60 -6.27 -28.88
CA HIS A 29 -26.15 -5.15 -28.14
C HIS A 29 -27.22 -5.69 -27.17
N THR A 30 -26.93 -5.69 -25.88
CA THR A 30 -27.96 -5.63 -24.84
C THR A 30 -27.52 -4.64 -23.78
N ASN A 31 -28.06 -3.42 -23.86
CA ASN A 31 -28.15 -2.51 -22.73
C ASN A 31 -28.99 -3.19 -21.64
N LEU A 32 -28.37 -3.48 -20.51
CA LEU A 32 -29.07 -3.72 -19.25
C LEU A 32 -28.42 -2.87 -18.17
N ILE A 33 -28.84 -1.60 -18.14
CA ILE A 33 -29.02 -0.90 -16.88
C ILE A 33 -30.05 -1.73 -16.11
N THR A 34 -29.76 -2.19 -14.89
CA THR A 34 -30.74 -2.36 -13.79
C THR A 34 -30.12 -3.03 -12.55
N THR A 35 -30.04 -2.21 -11.50
CA THR A 35 -30.32 -2.44 -10.08
C THR A 35 -29.48 -3.38 -9.23
N GLN A 36 -29.01 -2.78 -8.11
CA GLN A 36 -28.93 -3.36 -6.77
C GLN A 36 -29.77 -4.64 -6.61
N ASN A 37 -29.10 -5.74 -6.29
CA ASN A 37 -29.70 -6.82 -5.52
C ASN A 37 -28.67 -7.28 -4.50
N SER A 38 -28.94 -6.90 -3.24
CA SER A 38 -28.40 -7.56 -2.06
C SER A 38 -28.65 -9.06 -2.19
N ILE A 39 -27.60 -9.86 -2.12
CA ILE A 39 -27.78 -11.28 -1.87
C ILE A 39 -27.32 -11.55 -0.45
N THR A 40 -28.31 -11.60 0.43
CA THR A 40 -28.22 -12.20 1.75
C THR A 40 -27.99 -13.69 1.56
N TYR A 41 -26.89 -14.21 2.10
CA TYR A 41 -26.72 -15.65 2.28
C TYR A 41 -26.40 -15.90 3.75
N ASP A 42 -27.42 -16.39 4.47
CA ASP A 42 -27.21 -17.10 5.72
C ASP A 42 -26.50 -18.42 5.39
N ASN A 43 -25.25 -18.58 5.82
CA ASN A 43 -24.64 -19.89 5.98
C ASN A 43 -23.71 -19.88 7.20
N TYR A 44 -24.26 -20.45 8.26
CA TYR A 44 -23.61 -20.93 9.45
C TYR A 44 -22.66 -22.08 9.06
N LEU A 45 -21.40 -21.77 8.76
CA LEU A 45 -20.30 -22.73 8.81
C LEU A 45 -19.08 -22.06 9.45
N ASP A 46 -18.78 -22.57 10.63
CA ASP A 46 -17.66 -22.29 11.51
C ASP A 46 -16.31 -22.44 10.76
N GLY A 47 -15.43 -21.43 10.88
CA GLY A 47 -13.99 -21.66 10.81
C GLY A 47 -13.20 -21.51 9.50
N PHE A 48 -13.75 -20.93 8.42
CA PHE A 48 -12.93 -20.48 7.28
C PHE A 48 -13.11 -18.97 7.05
N GLU A 49 -12.09 -18.20 7.44
CA GLU A 49 -11.95 -16.81 7.04
C GLU A 49 -12.03 -16.76 5.50
N ALA A 50 -13.08 -16.15 4.96
CA ALA A 50 -13.33 -16.14 3.53
C ALA A 50 -12.14 -15.50 2.80
N VAL A 51 -11.31 -16.33 2.16
CA VAL A 51 -10.19 -15.88 1.34
C VAL A 51 -10.77 -15.11 0.16
N ARG A 52 -10.83 -13.79 0.28
CA ARG A 52 -11.20 -12.94 -0.86
C ARG A 52 -10.12 -13.11 -1.93
N PHE A 53 -10.52 -13.61 -3.10
CA PHE A 53 -9.66 -13.57 -4.27
C PHE A 53 -9.37 -12.10 -4.61
N ARG A 54 -8.14 -11.64 -4.35
CA ARG A 54 -7.69 -10.28 -4.67
C ARG A 54 -7.91 -10.04 -6.17
N LYS A 55 -8.66 -8.99 -6.52
CA LYS A 55 -8.68 -8.53 -7.92
C LYS A 55 -7.31 -7.94 -8.25
N ARG A 56 -6.75 -8.29 -9.40
CA ARG A 56 -5.58 -7.58 -9.96
C ARG A 56 -5.95 -6.10 -10.07
N GLY A 57 -5.34 -5.25 -9.24
CA GLY A 57 -5.65 -3.81 -9.15
C GLY A 57 -6.38 -3.36 -7.88
N GLU A 58 -6.71 -4.27 -6.96
CA GLU A 58 -7.17 -3.91 -5.61
C GLU A 58 -5.95 -3.56 -4.77
N ASN A 59 -5.67 -2.26 -4.64
CA ASN A 59 -4.67 -1.78 -3.70
C ASN A 59 -5.23 -2.06 -2.31
N ASP A 60 -4.57 -2.94 -1.56
CA ASP A 60 -4.83 -3.02 -0.13
C ASP A 60 -4.44 -1.64 0.43
N VAL A 61 -5.41 -0.94 1.03
CA VAL A 61 -5.21 0.38 1.64
C VAL A 61 -5.28 0.18 3.16
N PRO A 62 -4.43 0.87 3.94
CA PRO A 62 -4.58 0.90 5.39
C PRO A 62 -6.02 1.20 5.80
N VAL A 63 -6.56 0.38 6.70
CA VAL A 63 -7.98 0.42 7.08
C VAL A 63 -8.20 1.40 8.24
N SER A 64 -7.15 1.65 9.04
CA SER A 64 -7.18 2.51 10.21
C SER A 64 -6.59 3.89 9.94
N LEU A 65 -7.11 4.90 10.65
CA LEU A 65 -6.61 6.28 10.64
C LEU A 65 -5.11 6.40 11.00
N TRP A 66 -4.62 5.46 11.80
CA TRP A 66 -3.25 5.50 12.35
C TRP A 66 -2.32 4.45 11.73
N GLU A 67 -2.80 3.74 10.71
CA GLU A 67 -1.98 2.83 9.91
C GLU A 67 -1.38 3.59 8.73
N PHE A 68 -0.06 3.59 8.69
CA PHE A 68 0.75 4.30 7.73
C PHE A 68 1.36 3.31 6.71
N ASP A 69 1.05 3.47 5.43
CA ASP A 69 1.64 2.61 4.39
C ASP A 69 3.10 2.98 4.10
N VAL A 70 4.02 2.10 4.48
CA VAL A 70 5.47 2.27 4.25
C VAL A 70 5.89 1.92 2.82
N SER A 71 4.99 1.33 2.03
CA SER A 71 5.28 0.83 0.68
C SER A 71 5.12 1.89 -0.40
N ASN A 72 4.52 3.03 -0.06
CA ASN A 72 4.30 4.14 -0.96
C ASN A 72 4.79 5.46 -0.34
N PRO A 73 5.34 6.38 -1.13
CA PRO A 73 5.63 7.73 -0.66
C PRO A 73 4.35 8.44 -0.24
N SER A 74 4.33 9.02 0.97
CA SER A 74 3.15 9.70 1.50
C SER A 74 3.47 10.62 2.69
N ASP A 75 2.52 11.51 2.98
CA ASP A 75 2.49 12.35 4.18
C ASP A 75 1.59 11.70 5.24
N PHE A 76 2.03 11.71 6.50
CA PHE A 76 1.30 11.12 7.61
C PHE A 76 1.33 12.01 8.85
N CYS A 77 0.16 12.23 9.41
CA CYS A 77 -0.09 13.10 10.54
C CYS A 77 -0.31 12.25 11.80
N TYR A 78 0.35 12.61 12.90
CA TYR A 78 0.26 11.88 14.16
C TYR A 78 0.09 12.83 15.35
N ASN A 79 -0.65 12.39 16.37
CA ASN A 79 -0.77 13.12 17.63
C ASN A 79 0.21 12.57 18.67
N SER A 80 0.27 11.23 18.77
CA SER A 80 1.19 10.52 19.66
C SER A 80 1.95 9.40 18.95
N ILE A 81 3.19 9.16 19.36
CA ILE A 81 4.01 8.04 18.89
C ILE A 81 3.33 6.68 19.08
N LYS A 82 2.51 6.54 20.13
CA LYS A 82 1.82 5.30 20.46
C LYS A 82 0.72 4.93 19.46
N GLU A 83 0.27 5.90 18.68
CA GLU A 83 -0.79 5.70 17.69
C GLU A 83 -0.19 5.24 16.35
N VAL A 84 1.07 5.58 16.07
CA VAL A 84 1.69 5.31 14.77
C VAL A 84 1.92 3.82 14.58
N ILE A 85 1.16 3.23 13.65
CA ILE A 85 1.28 1.85 13.22
C ILE A 85 1.79 1.88 11.78
N LEU A 86 2.97 1.30 11.55
CA LEU A 86 3.47 1.04 10.22
C LEU A 86 2.70 -0.14 9.62
N TRP A 87 2.30 -0.02 8.36
CA TRP A 87 1.54 -1.01 7.61
C TRP A 87 2.20 -1.29 6.26
N ARG A 88 2.09 -2.53 5.78
CA ARG A 88 2.51 -2.96 4.44
C ARG A 88 1.51 -3.96 3.82
N PRO A 89 1.37 -3.99 2.48
CA PRO A 89 0.40 -4.82 1.77
C PRO A 89 0.73 -6.31 1.80
N ASP A 90 1.99 -6.67 2.03
CA ASP A 90 2.43 -8.06 2.18
C ASP A 90 2.83 -8.36 3.63
N ALA A 91 2.28 -9.42 4.21
CA ALA A 91 2.63 -9.78 5.58
C ALA A 91 4.12 -10.21 5.74
N GLY A 92 4.84 -10.37 4.63
CA GLY A 92 6.13 -11.03 4.51
C GLY A 92 6.07 -12.50 4.97
N LYS A 93 6.86 -13.35 4.34
CA LYS A 93 6.99 -14.76 4.79
C LYS A 93 8.02 -14.90 5.90
N ASN A 94 9.04 -14.04 5.87
CA ASN A 94 10.17 -14.02 6.79
C ASN A 94 10.23 -12.68 7.53
N GLY A 95 11.02 -12.61 8.60
CA GLY A 95 11.28 -11.36 9.31
C GLY A 95 12.22 -10.52 8.45
N GLU A 96 11.66 -9.53 7.77
CA GLU A 96 12.41 -8.61 6.92
C GLU A 96 12.92 -7.44 7.74
N GLU A 97 13.99 -6.81 7.27
CA GLU A 97 14.58 -5.67 7.94
C GLU A 97 13.92 -4.38 7.43
N LEU A 98 13.42 -3.57 8.36
CA LEU A 98 12.97 -2.21 8.13
C LEU A 98 14.13 -1.26 8.46
N GLN A 99 14.59 -0.54 7.44
CA GLN A 99 15.54 0.55 7.57
C GLN A 99 14.79 1.87 7.74
N ILE A 100 15.21 2.68 8.70
CA ILE A 100 14.63 4.00 8.99
C ILE A 100 15.75 5.02 9.04
N VAL A 101 15.71 6.01 8.15
CA VAL A 101 16.65 7.13 8.12
C VAL A 101 15.87 8.43 8.18
N LYS A 102 16.15 9.28 9.17
CA LYS A 102 15.59 10.64 9.17
C LYS A 102 16.40 11.48 8.20
N ILE A 103 15.74 12.14 7.26
CA ILE A 103 16.40 13.11 6.37
C ILE A 103 16.89 14.28 7.25
N ASP A 104 18.14 14.69 7.01
CA ASP A 104 18.93 15.63 7.83
C ASP A 104 19.48 15.06 9.15
N SER A 105 19.54 13.73 9.29
CA SER A 105 20.23 13.06 10.39
C SER A 105 21.21 12.02 9.86
N ASP A 106 22.39 11.93 10.48
CA ASP A 106 23.36 10.85 10.22
C ASP A 106 22.97 9.52 10.91
N LYS A 107 21.76 9.43 11.47
CA LYS A 107 21.28 8.25 12.19
C LYS A 107 20.44 7.38 11.28
N GLU A 108 20.87 6.14 11.17
CA GLU A 108 20.15 5.04 10.54
C GLU A 108 19.77 4.01 11.60
N TYR A 109 18.56 3.50 11.50
CA TYR A 109 18.05 2.46 12.39
C TYR A 109 17.59 1.28 11.57
N SER A 110 17.86 0.09 12.11
CA SER A 110 17.46 -1.17 11.50
C SER A 110 16.65 -1.97 12.49
N VAL A 111 15.42 -2.35 12.12
CA VAL A 111 14.47 -3.02 12.99
C VAL A 111 13.84 -4.18 12.25
N THR A 112 13.76 -5.35 12.89
CA THR A 112 13.14 -6.53 12.28
C THR A 112 11.62 -6.42 12.27
N TRP A 113 11.02 -6.52 11.08
CA TRP A 113 9.59 -6.64 10.88
C TRP A 113 9.06 -7.99 11.37
N PRO A 114 7.98 -8.04 12.18
CA PRO A 114 7.45 -9.31 12.66
C PRO A 114 7.01 -10.22 11.51
N THR A 115 7.39 -11.50 11.57
CA THR A 115 7.01 -12.49 10.56
C THR A 115 5.49 -12.60 10.40
N LYS A 116 5.00 -12.67 9.16
CA LYS A 116 3.58 -12.88 8.85
C LYS A 116 2.67 -11.81 9.47
N ARG A 117 3.14 -10.56 9.57
CA ARG A 117 2.35 -9.42 10.04
C ARG A 117 2.38 -8.30 9.01
N HIS A 118 1.21 -7.76 8.74
CA HIS A 118 1.06 -6.55 7.92
C HIS A 118 1.41 -5.27 8.67
N THR A 119 1.44 -5.32 10.01
CA THR A 119 1.58 -4.14 10.85
C THR A 119 2.69 -4.28 11.88
N MET A 120 3.29 -3.15 12.23
CA MET A 120 4.24 -2.99 13.33
C MET A 120 4.00 -1.61 13.98
N ALA A 121 4.05 -1.52 15.31
CA ALA A 121 4.11 -0.21 15.95
C ALA A 121 5.41 0.53 15.59
N TRP A 122 5.40 1.87 15.60
CA TRP A 122 6.63 2.64 15.44
C TRP A 122 7.71 2.16 16.45
N PRO A 123 8.95 1.86 16.00
CA PRO A 123 9.96 1.31 16.89
C PRO A 123 10.32 2.24 18.05
N SER A 124 10.31 1.73 19.28
CA SER A 124 10.61 2.54 20.48
C SER A 124 12.07 3.00 20.56
N SER A 125 12.97 2.38 19.80
CA SER A 125 14.37 2.78 19.66
C SER A 125 14.56 4.03 18.79
N VAL A 126 13.53 4.41 18.03
CA VAL A 126 13.57 5.53 17.09
C VAL A 126 12.68 6.65 17.61
N SER A 127 13.28 7.79 17.93
CA SER A 127 12.51 8.98 18.28
C SER A 127 11.67 9.44 17.09
N LEU A 128 10.36 9.52 17.27
CA LEU A 128 9.45 10.07 16.27
C LEU A 128 9.49 11.61 16.33
N ILE A 129 10.12 12.21 15.33
CA ILE A 129 10.28 13.65 15.18
C ILE A 129 9.56 14.08 13.90
N ASP A 130 8.96 15.28 13.90
CA ASP A 130 8.40 15.88 12.69
C ASP A 130 9.47 15.99 11.58
N GLY A 131 9.05 15.69 10.35
CA GLY A 131 9.83 15.93 9.15
C GLY A 131 9.97 14.69 8.25
N PRO A 132 10.88 14.78 7.27
CA PRO A 132 11.03 13.76 6.25
C PRO A 132 11.88 12.56 6.71
N TYR A 133 11.50 11.36 6.27
CA TYR A 133 12.21 10.10 6.50
C TYR A 133 12.32 9.29 5.20
N LEU A 134 13.30 8.40 5.16
CA LEU A 134 13.38 7.29 4.21
C LEU A 134 13.10 5.99 4.96
N LEU A 135 12.11 5.24 4.49
CA LEU A 135 11.82 3.90 4.97
C LEU A 135 12.20 2.87 3.91
N GLY A 136 13.01 1.89 4.29
CA GLY A 136 13.47 0.81 3.42
C GLY A 136 12.97 -0.54 3.87
N ILE A 137 12.37 -1.33 2.97
CA ILE A 137 12.06 -2.75 3.20
C ILE A 137 12.51 -3.55 1.97
N GLY A 138 13.41 -4.50 2.19
CA GLY A 138 14.03 -5.27 1.11
C GLY A 138 14.77 -4.34 0.13
N ASN A 139 14.33 -4.30 -1.13
CA ASN A 139 14.92 -3.47 -2.17
C ASN A 139 14.16 -2.15 -2.42
N ALA A 140 13.05 -1.92 -1.70
CA ALA A 140 12.24 -0.73 -1.87
C ALA A 140 12.62 0.31 -0.81
N THR A 141 12.80 1.55 -1.22
CA THR A 141 13.01 2.69 -0.33
C THR A 141 12.04 3.81 -0.70
N ASN A 142 11.21 4.23 0.25
CA ASN A 142 10.21 5.26 0.06
C ASN A 142 10.49 6.46 0.95
N LYS A 143 10.32 7.65 0.39
CA LYS A 143 10.34 8.90 1.15
C LYS A 143 8.97 9.15 1.75
N ILE A 144 8.95 9.46 3.03
CA ILE A 144 7.74 9.77 3.79
C ILE A 144 7.93 11.09 4.53
N SER A 145 6.84 11.76 4.87
CA SER A 145 6.87 12.95 5.72
C SER A 145 5.95 12.74 6.92
N LEU A 146 6.48 12.92 8.13
CA LEU A 146 5.72 12.77 9.36
C LEU A 146 5.43 14.15 9.94
N HIS A 147 4.16 14.48 10.13
CA HIS A 147 3.72 15.79 10.63
C HIS A 147 3.10 15.62 12.02
N LYS A 148 3.63 16.32 13.02
CA LYS A 148 3.06 16.25 14.37
C LYS A 148 1.90 17.23 14.51
N ILE A 149 0.72 16.70 14.83
CA ILE A 149 -0.48 17.50 15.09
C ILE A 149 -0.27 18.27 16.41
N PRO A 150 -0.46 19.59 16.43
CA PRO A 150 -0.45 20.37 17.67
C PRO A 150 -1.57 19.91 18.61
N SER A 151 -1.28 19.82 19.90
CA SER A 151 -2.26 19.35 20.90
C SER A 151 -3.44 20.30 21.10
N ASP A 152 -3.28 21.56 20.72
CA ASP A 152 -4.25 22.65 20.80
C ASP A 152 -4.95 22.93 19.45
N GLU A 153 -4.73 22.09 18.44
CA GLU A 153 -5.34 22.26 17.12
C GLU A 153 -6.86 22.06 17.19
N ALA A 154 -7.62 23.10 16.84
CA ALA A 154 -9.06 23.10 16.94
C ALA A 154 -9.72 22.36 15.75
N ASP A 155 -9.11 22.43 14.56
CA ASP A 155 -9.61 21.78 13.35
C ASP A 155 -8.55 20.82 12.79
N VAL A 156 -8.42 19.68 13.48
CA VAL A 156 -7.44 18.62 13.13
C VAL A 156 -7.61 18.14 11.69
N GLN A 157 -8.84 18.04 11.18
CA GLN A 157 -9.05 17.57 9.80
C GLN A 157 -8.50 18.59 8.80
N LYS A 158 -8.82 19.88 8.97
CA LYS A 158 -8.30 20.93 8.10
C LYS A 158 -6.77 21.01 8.19
N TRP A 159 -6.22 20.91 9.39
CA TRP A 159 -4.78 20.90 9.60
C TRP A 159 -4.11 19.73 8.87
N MET A 160 -4.67 18.52 8.96
CA MET A 160 -4.18 17.34 8.23
C MET A 160 -4.22 17.54 6.70
N GLU A 161 -5.29 18.15 6.19
CA GLU A 161 -5.46 18.46 4.77
C GLU A 161 -4.40 19.46 4.28
N GLU A 162 -4.12 20.50 5.05
CA GLU A 162 -3.06 21.48 4.76
C GLU A 162 -1.65 20.87 4.77
N ARG A 163 -1.44 19.77 5.50
CA ARG A 163 -0.18 19.02 5.54
C ARG A 163 -0.09 17.89 4.51
N GLY A 164 -1.15 17.65 3.74
CA GLY A 164 -1.17 16.62 2.69
C GLY A 164 -1.48 15.21 3.18
N CYS A 165 -1.95 15.05 4.42
CA CYS A 165 -2.34 13.76 5.03
C CYS A 165 -3.69 13.24 4.49
N ASN A 166 -3.83 13.20 3.17
CA ASN A 166 -5.08 13.02 2.44
C ASN A 166 -5.78 11.70 2.78
N GLN A 167 -5.03 10.61 2.91
CA GLN A 167 -5.59 9.31 3.27
C GLN A 167 -6.33 9.38 4.63
N GLN A 168 -5.70 10.02 5.62
CA GLN A 168 -6.28 10.17 6.95
C GLN A 168 -7.49 11.08 6.93
N VAL A 169 -7.45 12.16 6.14
CA VAL A 169 -8.58 13.07 5.94
C VAL A 169 -9.79 12.35 5.34
N GLU A 170 -9.58 11.49 4.33
CA GLU A 170 -10.66 10.70 3.74
C GLU A 170 -11.24 9.70 4.73
N ILE A 171 -10.39 9.00 5.51
CA ILE A 171 -10.85 8.11 6.58
C ILE A 171 -11.69 8.87 7.61
N LEU A 172 -11.26 10.07 8.03
CA LEU A 172 -12.00 10.93 8.96
C LEU A 172 -13.36 11.37 8.39
N LYS A 173 -13.43 11.70 7.10
CA LYS A 173 -14.69 12.07 6.43
C LYS A 173 -15.67 10.90 6.43
N GLU A 174 -15.22 9.69 6.11
CA GLU A 174 -16.05 8.48 6.12
C GLU A 174 -16.51 8.11 7.55
N MET A 175 -15.63 8.21 8.54
CA MET A 175 -15.98 7.98 9.95
C MET A 175 -17.08 8.92 10.43
N ARG A 176 -17.04 10.21 10.04
CA ARG A 176 -18.08 11.18 10.40
C ARG A 176 -19.43 10.88 9.72
N LYS A 177 -19.41 10.49 8.44
CA LYS A 177 -20.64 10.12 7.73
C LYS A 177 -21.34 8.95 8.41
N ASN A 178 -20.58 7.97 8.87
CA ASN A 178 -21.10 6.76 9.52
C ASN A 178 -21.56 6.99 10.97
N SER A 179 -21.10 8.06 11.64
CA SER A 179 -21.52 8.40 13.01
C SER A 179 -22.74 9.32 13.08
N GLN A 180 -23.20 9.87 11.95
CA GLN A 180 -24.42 10.66 11.89
C GLN A 180 -25.63 9.72 12.01
N PRO A 181 -26.48 9.81 13.07
CA PRO A 181 -27.67 8.99 13.16
C PRO A 181 -28.56 9.32 11.96
N THR A 182 -28.92 8.31 11.18
CA THR A 182 -30.01 8.42 10.21
C THR A 182 -31.26 8.78 11.00
N GLY A 183 -31.64 10.05 10.93
CA GLY A 183 -32.86 10.55 11.56
C GLY A 183 -34.04 9.69 11.11
N ILE A 184 -34.71 9.08 12.08
CA ILE A 184 -36.06 8.52 11.96
C ILE A 184 -36.98 9.50 12.71
#